data_AF-A0A7J6RXH9-F1
#
_entry.id   AF-A0A7J6RXH9-F1
#
_cell.length_a   1.000
_cell.length_b   1.000
_cell.length_c   1.000
_cell.angle_alpha   90.00
_cell.angle_beta   90.00
_cell.angle_gamma   90.00
#
_symmetry.space_group_name_H-M   'P 1'
#
loop_
_entity.id
_entity.type
_entity.pdbx_description
1 polymer ?
#
loop_
_entity_poly.entity_id
_entity_poly.type
_entity_poly.pdbx_seq_one_letter_code
_entity_poly.pdbx_strand_id
1 'polypeptide(L)'
;MSSSLFLGFDLSTQSCKAVVIDENLDTVFSTTVKFDEDLPQYHTSNGVSIKESSGEVKSPSAMFSSALQLCIRRLQHAGCPMERIVCIGGSGQQHGSVYLSNAATDHLLPDDDNVDDLGKWQLENGVFTVKDG
;
A
#
# COMPACT_ATOMS: atom_id res chain seq x y z
N MET A 1 -13.98 -20.94 20.06
CA MET A 1 -13.17 -19.77 19.67
C MET A 1 -13.30 -19.61 18.17
N SER A 2 -13.38 -18.40 17.64
CA SER A 2 -13.34 -18.17 16.18
C SER A 2 -11.94 -18.52 15.64
N SER A 3 -11.84 -19.16 14.47
CA SER A 3 -10.54 -19.55 13.90
C SER A 3 -9.69 -18.33 13.52
N SER A 4 -8.38 -18.45 13.66
CA SER A 4 -7.44 -17.35 13.38
C SER A 4 -7.25 -17.12 11.87
N LEU A 5 -6.96 -15.88 11.47
CA LEU A 5 -6.65 -15.50 10.10
C LEU A 5 -5.26 -14.87 10.00
N PHE A 6 -4.64 -15.00 8.84
CA PHE A 6 -3.29 -14.47 8.54
C PHE A 6 -3.34 -13.66 7.26
N LEU A 7 -2.89 -12.41 7.30
CA LEU A 7 -2.90 -11.49 6.16
C LEU A 7 -1.50 -11.36 5.57
N GLY A 8 -1.37 -11.69 4.28
CA GLY A 8 -0.18 -11.48 3.48
C GLY A 8 -0.36 -10.38 2.45
N PHE A 9 0.58 -9.44 2.37
CA PHE A 9 0.67 -8.49 1.27
C PHE A 9 1.77 -8.88 0.26
N ASP A 10 1.58 -8.55 -1.00
CA ASP A 10 2.64 -8.54 -2.01
C ASP A 10 2.63 -7.19 -2.73
N LEU A 11 3.63 -6.36 -2.43
CA LEU A 11 3.83 -5.04 -3.03
C LEU A 11 4.79 -5.15 -4.22
N SER A 12 4.24 -5.52 -5.38
CA SER A 12 4.97 -5.69 -6.64
C SER A 12 5.19 -4.36 -7.38
N THR A 13 5.79 -4.41 -8.57
CA THR A 13 6.02 -3.21 -9.41
C THR A 13 4.73 -2.58 -9.93
N GLN A 14 3.70 -3.37 -10.23
CA GLN A 14 2.48 -2.88 -10.92
C GLN A 14 1.23 -2.94 -10.03
N SER A 15 1.31 -3.60 -8.88
CA SER A 15 0.16 -3.81 -8.03
C SER A 15 0.53 -4.12 -6.58
N CYS A 16 -0.42 -3.88 -5.68
CA CYS A 16 -0.41 -4.43 -4.34
C CYS A 16 -1.49 -5.51 -4.24
N LYS A 17 -1.11 -6.72 -3.82
CA LYS A 17 -2.04 -7.81 -3.54
C LYS A 17 -2.17 -8.03 -2.05
N ALA A 18 -3.36 -8.35 -1.59
CA ALA A 18 -3.61 -8.81 -0.23
C ALA A 18 -4.31 -10.17 -0.27
N VAL A 19 -3.84 -11.11 0.53
CA VAL A 19 -4.39 -12.48 0.66
C VAL A 19 -4.59 -12.78 2.13
N VAL A 20 -5.77 -13.26 2.48
CA VAL A 20 -6.08 -13.73 3.84
C VAL A 20 -6.22 -15.23 3.78
N ILE A 21 -5.45 -15.93 4.62
CA ILE A 21 -5.52 -17.38 4.77
C ILE A 21 -6.02 -17.77 6.15
N ASP A 22 -6.62 -18.95 6.26
CA ASP A 22 -7.01 -19.54 7.54
C ASP A 22 -5.95 -20.52 8.08
N GLU A 23 -6.28 -21.21 9.18
CA GLU A 23 -5.41 -22.20 9.83
C GLU A 23 -5.15 -23.47 9.00
N ASN A 24 -5.96 -23.73 7.97
CA ASN A 24 -5.75 -24.82 7.02
C ASN A 24 -4.89 -24.40 5.82
N LEU A 25 -4.42 -23.15 5.80
CA LEU A 25 -3.71 -22.51 4.69
C LEU A 25 -4.59 -22.25 3.47
N ASP A 26 -5.91 -22.28 3.63
CA ASP A 26 -6.85 -21.99 2.56
C ASP A 26 -7.01 -20.48 2.39
N THR A 27 -7.00 -20.01 1.15
CA THR A 27 -7.28 -18.60 0.85
C THR A 27 -8.78 -18.32 1.01
N VAL A 28 -9.13 -17.49 2.00
CA VAL A 28 -10.51 -17.14 2.33
C VAL A 28 -10.92 -15.76 1.81
N PHE A 29 -9.97 -14.83 1.69
CA PHE A 29 -10.18 -13.55 1.02
C PHE A 29 -8.95 -13.19 0.18
N SER A 30 -9.17 -12.48 -0.92
CA SER A 30 -8.07 -11.84 -1.64
C SER A 30 -8.55 -10.61 -2.39
N THR A 31 -7.63 -9.67 -2.59
CA THR A 31 -7.87 -8.50 -3.44
C THR A 31 -6.55 -8.04 -4.06
N THR A 32 -6.63 -7.37 -5.19
CA THR A 32 -5.49 -6.74 -5.85
C THR A 32 -5.85 -5.30 -6.16
N VAL A 33 -4.93 -4.39 -5.88
CA VAL A 33 -4.95 -3.00 -6.30
C VAL A 33 -3.91 -2.84 -7.40
N LYS A 34 -4.35 -2.57 -8.62
CA LYS A 34 -3.45 -2.30 -9.76
C LYS A 34 -3.17 -0.81 -9.83
N PHE A 35 -1.91 -0.42 -9.80
CA PHE A 35 -1.54 0.98 -9.61
C PHE A 35 -2.12 1.92 -10.67
N ASP A 36 -1.93 1.59 -11.94
CA ASP A 36 -2.37 2.46 -13.05
C ASP A 36 -3.92 2.55 -13.18
N GLU A 37 -4.64 1.48 -12.82
CA GLU A 37 -6.10 1.39 -12.95
C GLU A 37 -6.81 1.96 -11.71
N ASP A 38 -6.35 1.58 -10.51
CA ASP A 38 -7.03 1.88 -9.25
C ASP A 38 -6.52 3.17 -8.59
N LEU A 39 -5.32 3.63 -8.95
CA LEU A 39 -4.70 4.84 -8.39
C LEU A 39 -4.20 5.80 -9.51
N PRO A 40 -5.06 6.16 -10.47
CA PRO A 40 -4.67 6.96 -11.65
C PRO A 40 -4.13 8.36 -11.30
N GLN A 41 -4.41 8.86 -10.09
CA GLN A 41 -3.90 10.13 -9.59
C GLN A 41 -2.37 10.18 -9.45
N TYR A 42 -1.69 9.03 -9.44
CA TYR A 42 -0.21 8.96 -9.41
C TYR A 42 0.43 9.00 -10.80
N HIS A 43 -0.37 9.00 -11.87
CA HIS A 43 0.09 9.18 -13.25
C HIS A 43 1.21 8.21 -13.67
N THR A 44 1.14 6.95 -13.23
CA THR A 44 2.12 5.91 -13.56
C THR A 44 1.78 5.19 -14.86
N SER A 45 2.82 4.58 -15.44
CA SER A 45 2.68 3.54 -16.46
C SER A 45 3.48 2.31 -16.03
N ASN A 46 2.81 1.17 -15.93
CA ASN A 46 3.30 -0.04 -15.28
C ASN A 46 3.84 0.22 -13.86
N GLY A 47 3.16 1.08 -13.09
CA GLY A 47 3.53 1.39 -11.70
C GLY A 47 4.78 2.24 -11.52
N VAL A 48 5.30 2.83 -12.60
CA VAL A 48 6.43 3.76 -12.57
C VAL A 48 6.10 5.08 -13.25
N SER A 49 6.74 6.14 -12.79
CA SER A 49 6.84 7.45 -13.43
C SER A 49 8.22 7.57 -14.10
N ILE A 50 8.25 8.15 -15.30
CA ILE A 50 9.48 8.38 -16.05
C ILE A 50 9.66 9.87 -16.22
N LYS A 51 10.78 10.40 -15.70
CA LYS A 51 11.13 11.80 -15.88
C LYS A 51 11.82 11.98 -17.23
N GLU A 52 11.10 12.49 -18.23
CA GLU A 52 11.59 12.61 -19.62
C GLU A 52 12.95 13.32 -19.73
N SER A 53 13.17 14.37 -18.92
CA SER A 53 14.42 15.15 -18.99
C SER A 53 15.67 14.38 -18.57
N SER A 54 15.54 13.37 -17.72
CA SER A 54 16.68 12.62 -17.15
C SER A 54 16.64 11.12 -17.45
N GLY A 55 15.52 10.60 -17.95
CA GLY A 55 15.28 9.15 -18.09
C GLY A 55 15.16 8.44 -16.74
N GLU A 56 15.00 9.18 -15.65
CA GLU A 56 14.89 8.61 -14.31
C GLU A 56 13.53 7.90 -14.15
N VAL A 57 13.56 6.65 -13.68
CA VAL A 57 12.39 5.81 -13.48
C VAL A 57 12.16 5.63 -11.98
N LYS A 58 10.99 6.02 -11.48
CA LYS A 58 10.63 5.95 -10.05
C LYS A 58 9.19 5.52 -9.87
N SER A 59 8.91 4.69 -8.87
CA SER A 59 7.55 4.51 -8.36
C SER A 59 7.28 5.53 -7.25
N PRO A 60 6.15 6.27 -7.30
CA PRO A 60 5.79 7.20 -6.23
C PRO A 60 5.64 6.47 -4.89
N SER A 61 6.32 6.94 -3.84
CA SER A 61 6.32 6.21 -2.55
C SER A 61 4.95 6.21 -1.89
N ALA A 62 4.23 7.33 -2.01
CA ALA A 62 2.87 7.50 -1.49
C ALA A 62 1.86 6.54 -2.13
N MET A 63 2.05 6.18 -3.40
CA MET A 63 1.19 5.23 -4.12
C MET A 63 1.13 3.87 -3.42
N PHE A 64 2.24 3.41 -2.83
CA PHE A 64 2.27 2.16 -2.08
C PHE A 64 1.39 2.22 -0.83
N SER A 65 1.41 3.34 -0.11
CA SER A 65 0.57 3.55 1.07
C SER A 65 -0.91 3.65 0.71
N SER A 66 -1.26 4.35 -0.37
CA SER A 66 -2.62 4.35 -0.91
C SER A 66 -3.08 2.95 -1.30
N ALA A 67 -2.22 2.16 -1.94
CA ALA A 67 -2.54 0.81 -2.39
C ALA A 67 -2.78 -0.14 -1.20
N LEU A 68 -1.93 -0.09 -0.17
CA LEU A 68 -2.10 -0.87 1.06
C LEU A 68 -3.42 -0.52 1.75
N GLN A 69 -3.73 0.77 1.92
CA GLN A 69 -4.98 1.22 2.52
C GLN A 69 -6.19 0.74 1.71
N LEU A 70 -6.13 0.84 0.38
CA LEU A 70 -7.20 0.39 -0.50
C LEU A 70 -7.40 -1.14 -0.46
N CYS A 71 -6.32 -1.93 -0.38
CA CYS A 71 -6.42 -3.37 -0.16
C CYS A 71 -7.17 -3.68 1.15
N ILE A 72 -6.80 -3.01 2.25
CA ILE A 72 -7.45 -3.20 3.55
C ILE A 72 -8.94 -2.85 3.48
N ARG A 73 -9.30 -1.73 2.86
CA ARG A 73 -10.70 -1.32 2.67
C ARG A 73 -11.48 -2.31 1.80
N ARG A 74 -10.88 -2.82 0.72
CA ARG A 74 -11.51 -3.83 -0.13
C ARG A 74 -11.78 -5.13 0.64
N LEU A 75 -10.85 -5.54 1.50
CA LEU A 75 -11.06 -6.70 2.40
C LEU A 75 -12.20 -6.45 3.39
N GLN A 76 -12.23 -5.27 4.04
CA GLN A 76 -13.31 -4.88 4.95
C GLN A 76 -14.68 -4.86 4.24
N HIS A 77 -14.76 -4.24 3.06
CA HIS A 77 -15.99 -4.19 2.25
C HIS A 77 -16.43 -5.57 1.77
N ALA A 78 -15.50 -6.49 1.54
CA ALA A 78 -15.81 -7.88 1.22
C ALA A 78 -16.31 -8.69 2.44
N GLY A 79 -16.34 -8.10 3.64
CA GLY A 79 -16.78 -8.75 4.87
C GLY A 79 -15.69 -9.59 5.53
N CYS A 80 -14.40 -9.31 5.26
CA CYS A 80 -13.31 -9.96 5.97
C CYS A 80 -13.37 -9.61 7.47
N PRO A 81 -13.36 -10.59 8.38
CA PRO A 81 -13.42 -10.33 9.82
C PRO A 81 -12.03 -9.94 10.32
N MET A 82 -11.70 -8.66 10.13
CA MET A 82 -10.36 -8.09 10.37
C MET A 82 -9.87 -8.33 11.81
N GLU A 83 -10.78 -8.37 12.78
CA GLU A 83 -10.50 -8.63 14.19
C GLU A 83 -9.94 -10.04 14.47
N ARG A 84 -10.07 -10.96 13.51
CA ARG A 84 -9.50 -12.32 13.58
C ARG A 84 -8.11 -12.43 12.99
N ILE A 85 -7.58 -11.36 12.38
CA ILE A 85 -6.22 -11.35 11.82
C ILE A 85 -5.22 -11.27 12.99
N VAL A 86 -4.50 -12.36 13.23
CA VAL A 86 -3.53 -12.46 14.34
C VAL A 86 -2.09 -12.20 13.89
N CYS A 87 -1.85 -12.16 12.59
CA CYS A 87 -0.53 -11.94 12.00
C CYS A 87 -0.67 -11.24 10.65
N ILE A 88 0.22 -10.29 10.40
CA ILE A 88 0.39 -9.63 9.11
C ILE A 88 1.83 -9.87 8.66
N GLY A 89 1.99 -10.33 7.43
CA GLY A 89 3.28 -10.44 6.76
C GLY A 89 3.19 -9.93 5.33
N GLY A 90 4.30 -9.95 4.62
CA GLY A 90 4.26 -9.64 3.20
C GLY A 90 5.62 -9.58 2.53
N SER A 91 5.58 -9.38 1.22
CA SER A 91 6.71 -9.11 0.35
C SER A 91 6.57 -7.73 -0.28
N GLY A 92 7.71 -7.19 -0.72
CA GLY A 92 7.76 -6.02 -1.58
C GLY A 92 8.80 -6.23 -2.68
N GLN A 93 8.71 -5.40 -3.72
CA GLN A 93 9.68 -5.40 -4.79
C GLN A 93 11.11 -5.25 -4.24
N GLN A 94 12.02 -6.07 -4.77
CA GLN A 94 13.42 -6.06 -4.35
C GLN A 94 14.13 -4.82 -4.91
N HIS A 95 15.19 -4.40 -4.23
CA HIS A 95 16.08 -3.30 -4.63
C HIS A 95 15.46 -1.89 -4.64
N GLY A 96 14.14 -1.75 -4.44
CA GLY A 96 13.48 -0.47 -4.19
C GLY A 96 13.92 0.12 -2.84
N SER A 97 14.04 1.44 -2.78
CA SER A 97 14.34 2.18 -1.55
C SER A 97 13.35 3.32 -1.38
N VAL A 98 12.84 3.50 -0.16
CA VAL A 98 11.98 4.62 0.22
C VAL A 98 12.75 5.52 1.18
N TYR A 99 12.73 6.82 0.92
CA TYR A 99 13.45 7.81 1.72
C TYR A 99 12.46 8.66 2.50
N LEU A 100 12.37 8.41 3.80
CA LEU A 100 11.54 9.19 4.71
C LEU A 100 12.21 10.53 5.03
N SER A 101 11.40 11.56 5.28
CA SER A 101 11.86 12.86 5.76
C SER A 101 11.91 12.89 7.29
N ASN A 102 12.47 13.95 7.85
CA ASN A 102 12.40 14.17 9.29
C ASN A 102 10.96 14.43 9.77
N ALA A 103 10.02 14.85 8.90
CA ALA A 103 8.62 14.98 9.30
C ALA A 103 7.99 13.62 9.62
N ALA A 104 8.49 12.54 9.00
CA ALA A 104 8.03 11.18 9.26
C ALA A 104 8.37 10.69 10.69
N THR A 105 9.35 11.29 11.37
CA THR A 105 9.63 10.96 12.78
C THR A 105 8.58 11.54 13.72
N ASP A 106 7.93 12.62 13.31
CA ASP A 106 6.87 13.26 14.07
C ASP A 106 5.55 12.52 13.79
N HIS A 107 5.23 12.26 12.51
CA HIS A 107 4.02 11.53 12.13
C HIS A 107 4.22 10.71 10.84
N LEU A 108 3.97 9.39 10.91
CA LEU A 108 3.91 8.50 9.74
C LEU A 108 2.45 8.23 9.29
N LEU A 109 1.53 8.32 10.25
CA LEU A 109 0.10 8.08 10.09
C LEU A 109 -0.68 9.27 10.67
N PRO A 110 -1.88 9.55 10.14
CA PRO A 110 -2.78 10.53 10.72
C PRO A 110 -3.29 10.09 12.10
N ASP A 111 -3.67 11.05 12.94
CA ASP A 111 -4.34 10.79 14.22
C ASP A 111 -5.82 10.37 14.04
N ASP A 112 -6.41 10.66 12.88
CA ASP A 112 -7.79 10.32 12.51
C ASP A 112 -7.81 9.17 11.48
N ASP A 113 -8.55 8.11 11.79
CA ASP A 113 -8.74 6.95 10.92
C ASP A 113 -9.56 7.27 9.64
N ASN A 114 -10.22 8.43 9.58
CA ASN A 114 -11.05 8.86 8.45
C ASN A 114 -10.27 9.47 7.27
N VAL A 115 -8.95 9.27 7.18
CA VAL A 115 -8.17 9.74 6.03
C VAL A 115 -8.54 8.95 4.77
N ASP A 116 -9.15 9.64 3.80
CA ASP A 116 -9.59 9.08 2.52
C ASP A 116 -8.47 8.46 1.68
N ASP A 117 -7.27 9.05 1.66
CA ASP A 117 -6.12 8.50 0.95
C ASP A 117 -4.86 8.76 1.79
N LEU A 118 -4.32 7.69 2.38
CA LEU A 118 -3.13 7.77 3.23
C LEU A 118 -1.92 8.31 2.47
N GLY A 119 -1.70 7.87 1.24
CA GLY A 119 -0.56 8.33 0.45
C GLY A 119 -0.64 9.82 0.16
N LYS A 120 -1.84 10.32 -0.18
CA LYS A 120 -2.07 11.75 -0.36
C LYS A 120 -1.79 12.53 0.92
N TRP A 121 -2.30 12.07 2.07
CA TRP A 121 -2.04 12.71 3.36
C TRP A 121 -0.54 12.75 3.69
N GLN A 122 0.19 11.68 3.42
CA GLN A 122 1.64 11.62 3.63
C GLN A 122 2.41 12.60 2.74
N LEU A 123 1.97 12.82 1.49
CA LEU A 123 2.55 13.84 0.63
C LEU A 123 2.30 15.26 1.16
N GLU A 124 1.07 15.54 1.58
CA GLU A 124 0.68 16.86 2.14
C GLU A 124 1.43 17.19 3.45
N ASN A 125 1.79 16.16 4.23
CA ASN A 125 2.56 16.30 5.47
C ASN A 125 4.07 16.11 5.26
N GLY A 126 4.54 16.01 4.01
CA GLY A 126 5.96 15.98 3.68
C GLY A 126 6.70 14.76 4.22
N VAL A 127 6.03 13.61 4.36
CA VAL A 127 6.59 12.36 4.94
C VAL A 127 7.77 11.81 4.13
N PHE A 128 7.82 12.07 2.82
CA PHE A 128 8.88 11.56 1.94
C PHE A 128 9.89 12.66 1.57
N THR A 129 11.19 12.32 1.59
CA THR A 129 12.29 13.23 1.24
C THR A 129 12.40 13.45 -0.27
N VAL A 130 12.16 12.39 -1.04
CA VAL A 130 12.11 12.50 -2.50
C VAL A 130 10.71 12.95 -2.85
N LYS A 131 10.59 14.17 -3.39
CA LYS A 131 9.35 14.63 -3.99
C LYS A 131 9.17 13.85 -5.28
N ASP A 132 8.06 13.11 -5.35
CA ASP A 132 7.57 12.57 -6.60
C ASP A 132 7.29 13.77 -7.52
N GLY A 133 7.82 13.71 -8.75
CA GLY A 133 8.08 14.87 -9.62
C GLY A 133 6.89 15.76 -9.93
#